data_AF-A0AAX0Q610-F1
#
_entry.id   AF-A0AAX0Q610-F1
#
_cell.length_a   1.000
_cell.length_b   1.000
_cell.length_c   1.000
_cell.angle_alpha   90.00
_cell.angle_beta   90.00
_cell.angle_gamma   90.00
#
_symmetry.space_group_name_H-M   'P 1'
#
loop_
_entity.id
_entity.type
_entity.pdbx_description
1 polymer ?
#
loop_
_entity_poly.entity_id
_entity_poly.type
_entity_poly.pdbx_seq_one_letter_code
_entity_poly.pdbx_strand_id
1 'polypeptide(L)'
;MKLSILTLAVLAAVLCSAGCVISPHDIIGTWTSEDISGLPVPSPDVTRIIVEFTPDRKGTETWVYANGCRYVSNISWIENDDGTFSYAYDSWLTTVSENGTLASDEEGRVFVREGSDADSGYPGTWTAVEAYEYNGMLYTITNEIYPDNTGVSLWTDQNGVTEPPWEMVWYPYKEDMYINYYKEALIGFTILDNGTGMDSYNLTYTKA
;
A
#
# COMPACT_ATOMS: atom_id res chain seq x y z
N MET A 1 -53.87 -19.99 8.27
CA MET A 1 -52.75 -20.15 7.31
C MET A 1 -52.80 -19.04 6.25
N LYS A 2 -52.24 -17.86 6.53
CA LYS A 2 -52.02 -16.78 5.52
C LYS A 2 -50.79 -15.89 5.82
N LEU A 3 -50.04 -16.16 6.90
CA LEU A 3 -48.87 -15.35 7.29
C LEU A 3 -47.51 -15.87 6.80
N SER A 4 -47.45 -17.05 6.16
CA SER A 4 -46.16 -17.70 5.84
C SER A 4 -45.63 -17.43 4.43
N ILE A 5 -46.39 -16.76 3.57
CA ILE A 5 -45.99 -16.52 2.16
C ILE A 5 -45.39 -15.12 1.97
N LEU A 6 -45.87 -14.11 2.72
CA LEU A 6 -45.33 -12.75 2.63
C LEU A 6 -43.91 -12.64 3.19
N THR A 7 -43.59 -13.35 4.28
CA THR A 7 -42.26 -13.35 4.89
C THR A 7 -41.19 -14.00 4.00
N LEU A 8 -41.57 -14.98 3.18
CA LEU A 8 -40.65 -15.63 2.25
C LEU A 8 -40.35 -14.76 1.02
N ALA A 9 -41.32 -13.96 0.56
CA ALA A 9 -41.14 -13.02 -0.55
C ALA A 9 -40.25 -11.82 -0.16
N VAL A 10 -40.31 -11.35 1.08
CA VAL A 10 -39.44 -10.28 1.60
C VAL A 10 -37.99 -10.77 1.73
N LEU A 11 -37.77 -12.02 2.16
CA LEU A 11 -36.41 -12.58 2.25
C LEU A 11 -35.75 -12.75 0.86
N ALA A 12 -36.52 -13.16 -0.15
CA ALA A 12 -36.02 -13.29 -1.52
C ALA A 12 -35.71 -11.93 -2.16
N ALA A 13 -36.50 -10.87 -1.88
CA ALA A 13 -36.25 -9.53 -2.39
C ALA A 13 -34.99 -8.88 -1.79
N VAL A 14 -34.66 -9.16 -0.52
CA VAL A 14 -33.43 -8.68 0.14
C VAL A 14 -32.20 -9.46 -0.34
N LEU A 15 -32.37 -10.73 -0.75
CA LEU A 15 -31.28 -11.55 -1.31
C LEU A 15 -30.99 -11.24 -2.79
N CYS A 16 -31.97 -10.72 -3.55
CA CYS A 16 -31.79 -10.34 -4.95
C CYS A 16 -31.26 -8.91 -5.16
N SER A 17 -31.15 -8.08 -4.12
CA SER A 17 -30.52 -6.75 -4.20
C SER A 17 -29.01 -6.76 -3.94
N ALA A 18 -28.40 -7.92 -3.68
CA ALA A 18 -26.95 -8.13 -3.82
C ALA A 18 -26.53 -8.22 -5.30
N GLY A 19 -27.24 -7.52 -6.20
CA GLY A 19 -26.68 -7.21 -7.50
C GLY A 19 -25.37 -6.49 -7.24
N CYS A 20 -24.28 -6.95 -7.85
CA CYS A 20 -22.96 -6.35 -7.76
C CYS A 20 -23.09 -4.84 -7.98
N VAL A 21 -23.19 -4.08 -6.89
CA VAL A 21 -22.95 -2.65 -6.92
C VAL A 21 -21.45 -2.59 -7.01
N ILE A 22 -20.92 -2.56 -8.24
CA ILE A 22 -19.57 -2.09 -8.47
C ILE A 22 -19.59 -0.68 -7.88
N SER A 23 -19.01 -0.51 -6.71
CA SER A 23 -18.87 0.81 -6.13
C SER A 23 -18.17 1.65 -7.18
N PRO A 24 -18.69 2.83 -7.56
CA PRO A 24 -17.97 3.73 -8.47
C PRO A 24 -16.62 4.18 -7.87
N HIS A 25 -16.37 3.87 -6.59
CA HIS A 25 -15.11 4.08 -5.87
C HIS A 25 -14.31 2.78 -5.67
N ASP A 26 -14.58 1.73 -6.44
CA ASP A 26 -13.79 0.50 -6.37
C ASP A 26 -12.52 0.63 -7.21
N ILE A 27 -11.37 0.69 -6.54
CA ILE A 27 -10.06 0.68 -7.21
C ILE A 27 -9.72 -0.67 -7.84
N ILE A 28 -10.33 -1.78 -7.38
CA ILE A 28 -9.99 -3.13 -7.84
C ILE A 28 -10.27 -3.29 -9.32
N GLY A 29 -9.28 -3.80 -10.06
CA GLY A 29 -9.36 -4.05 -11.49
C GLY A 29 -8.20 -3.44 -12.26
N THR A 30 -8.34 -3.42 -13.59
CA THR A 30 -7.31 -2.94 -14.49
C THR A 30 -7.63 -1.53 -14.98
N TRP A 31 -6.67 -0.62 -14.80
CA TRP A 31 -6.71 0.77 -15.20
C TRP A 31 -5.68 1.01 -16.29
N THR A 32 -6.08 1.57 -17.42
CA THR A 32 -5.18 1.87 -18.54
C THR A 32 -5.10 3.37 -18.74
N SER A 33 -3.89 3.92 -18.77
CA SER A 33 -3.67 5.33 -19.04
C SER A 33 -4.16 5.70 -20.45
N GLU A 34 -4.38 6.99 -20.66
CA GLU A 34 -4.39 7.56 -22.01
C GLU A 34 -3.08 7.29 -22.77
N ASP A 35 -3.05 7.64 -24.06
CA ASP A 35 -1.81 7.61 -24.82
C ASP A 35 -0.89 8.74 -24.34
N ILE A 36 0.23 8.36 -23.72
CA ILE A 36 1.21 9.28 -23.13
C ILE A 36 2.43 9.49 -24.03
N SER A 37 2.37 9.02 -25.29
CA SER A 37 3.45 9.18 -26.26
C SER A 37 3.83 10.66 -26.43
N GLY A 38 5.11 10.98 -26.16
CA GLY A 38 5.62 12.35 -26.30
C GLY A 38 5.35 13.28 -25.10
N LEU A 39 4.75 12.77 -24.02
CA LEU A 39 4.73 13.49 -22.74
C LEU A 39 6.10 13.39 -22.05
N PRO A 40 6.50 14.39 -21.24
CA PRO A 40 7.77 14.39 -20.50
C PRO A 40 7.73 13.49 -19.24
N VAL A 41 7.08 12.32 -19.33
CA VAL A 41 6.82 11.40 -18.21
C VAL A 41 6.90 9.96 -18.70
N PRO A 42 7.34 8.98 -17.88
CA PRO A 42 8.61 8.91 -17.14
C PRO A 42 9.77 8.41 -18.03
N SER A 43 9.51 8.05 -19.29
CA SER A 43 10.51 7.55 -20.24
C SER A 43 10.04 7.81 -21.68
N PRO A 44 10.93 8.26 -22.59
CA PRO A 44 10.54 8.84 -23.88
C PRO A 44 9.79 7.88 -24.82
N ASP A 45 9.89 6.58 -24.59
CA ASP A 45 9.32 5.54 -25.46
C ASP A 45 8.09 4.85 -24.86
N VAL A 46 7.64 5.24 -23.66
CA VAL A 46 6.43 4.67 -23.05
C VAL A 46 5.21 5.32 -23.70
N THR A 47 4.30 4.48 -24.19
CA THR A 47 3.06 4.92 -24.85
C THR A 47 1.87 4.82 -23.91
N ARG A 48 1.89 3.85 -22.98
CA ARG A 48 0.81 3.63 -22.00
C ARG A 48 1.34 2.98 -20.73
N ILE A 49 0.62 3.22 -19.63
CA ILE A 49 0.78 2.55 -18.35
C ILE A 49 -0.52 1.80 -18.04
N ILE A 50 -0.39 0.55 -17.59
CA ILE A 50 -1.51 -0.29 -17.17
C ILE A 50 -1.28 -0.65 -15.70
N VAL A 51 -2.21 -0.30 -14.83
CA VAL A 51 -2.16 -0.64 -13.40
C VAL A 51 -3.26 -1.64 -13.09
N GLU A 52 -2.92 -2.73 -12.41
CA GLU A 52 -3.86 -3.73 -11.91
C GLU A 52 -3.84 -3.73 -10.39
N PHE A 53 -4.99 -3.50 -9.77
CA PHE A 53 -5.16 -3.58 -8.32
C PHE A 53 -5.97 -4.82 -7.95
N THR A 54 -5.42 -5.67 -7.09
CA THR A 54 -6.07 -6.90 -6.62
C THR A 54 -6.59 -6.74 -5.18
N PRO A 55 -7.66 -7.47 -4.78
CA PRO A 55 -8.29 -7.31 -3.46
C PRO A 55 -7.38 -7.53 -2.24
N ASP A 56 -6.27 -8.24 -2.41
CA ASP A 56 -5.28 -8.53 -1.38
C ASP A 56 -4.22 -7.43 -1.20
N ARG A 57 -4.53 -6.18 -1.60
CA ARG A 57 -3.61 -5.03 -1.49
C ARG A 57 -2.31 -5.20 -2.28
N LYS A 58 -2.34 -6.05 -3.31
CA LYS A 58 -1.26 -6.26 -4.28
C LYS A 58 -1.70 -5.82 -5.67
N GLY A 59 -0.78 -5.89 -6.62
CA GLY A 59 -1.06 -5.48 -7.98
C GLY A 59 0.16 -5.53 -8.88
N THR A 60 -0.02 -5.07 -10.11
CA THR A 60 1.09 -4.80 -11.03
C THR A 60 0.94 -3.45 -11.70
N GLU A 61 2.08 -2.86 -12.07
CA GLU A 61 2.11 -1.79 -13.04
C GLU A 61 2.91 -2.26 -14.26
N THR A 62 2.35 -2.07 -15.44
CA THR A 62 2.98 -2.42 -16.71
C THR A 62 3.20 -1.17 -17.56
N TRP A 63 4.46 -0.90 -17.91
CA TRP A 63 4.81 0.10 -18.91
C TRP A 63 4.82 -0.55 -20.29
N VAL A 64 4.09 0.04 -21.22
CA VAL A 64 4.02 -0.40 -22.62
C VAL A 64 4.83 0.56 -23.47
N TYR A 65 5.82 0.02 -24.18
CA TYR A 65 6.74 0.80 -25.00
C TYR A 65 6.28 0.85 -26.46
N ALA A 66 6.71 1.86 -27.22
CA ALA A 66 6.36 2.06 -28.62
C ALA A 66 6.76 0.89 -29.53
N ASN A 67 7.81 0.15 -29.16
CA ASN A 67 8.25 -1.07 -29.85
C ASN A 67 7.43 -2.32 -29.48
N GLY A 68 6.40 -2.18 -28.64
CA GLY A 68 5.55 -3.28 -28.14
C GLY A 68 6.14 -4.04 -26.95
N CYS A 69 7.34 -3.70 -26.47
CA CYS A 69 7.87 -4.28 -25.25
C CYS A 69 7.04 -3.88 -24.02
N ARG A 70 7.11 -4.70 -22.97
CA ARG A 70 6.44 -4.47 -21.70
C ARG A 70 7.43 -4.63 -20.56
N TYR A 71 7.43 -3.69 -19.63
CA TYR A 71 8.12 -3.81 -18.35
C TYR A 71 7.06 -3.89 -17.26
N VAL A 72 7.16 -4.87 -16.36
CA VAL A 72 6.15 -5.13 -15.34
C VAL A 72 6.81 -5.07 -13.97
N SER A 73 6.25 -4.24 -13.10
CA SER A 73 6.62 -4.14 -11.69
C SER A 73 5.48 -4.65 -10.83
N ASN A 74 5.82 -5.33 -9.74
CA ASN A 74 4.84 -5.59 -8.68
C ASN A 74 4.60 -4.30 -7.91
N ILE A 75 3.37 -4.14 -7.42
CA ILE A 75 3.00 -3.04 -6.54
C ILE A 75 2.22 -3.57 -5.34
N SER A 76 2.14 -2.77 -4.30
CA SER A 76 1.13 -2.90 -3.26
C SER A 76 0.39 -1.58 -3.08
N TRP A 77 -0.84 -1.63 -2.58
CA TRP A 77 -1.72 -0.46 -2.52
C TRP A 77 -2.55 -0.39 -1.25
N ILE A 78 -2.94 0.83 -0.93
CA ILE A 78 -3.64 1.22 0.29
C ILE A 78 -4.84 2.11 -0.04
N GLU A 79 -5.80 2.13 0.87
CA GLU A 79 -6.91 3.07 0.86
C GLU A 79 -6.65 4.07 1.98
N ASN A 80 -6.70 5.35 1.65
CA ASN A 80 -6.49 6.45 2.59
C ASN A 80 -7.81 6.79 3.29
N ASP A 81 -7.74 7.45 4.45
CA ASP A 81 -8.93 7.79 5.25
C ASP A 81 -9.92 8.73 4.54
N ASP A 82 -9.45 9.48 3.53
CA ASP A 82 -10.27 10.37 2.70
C ASP A 82 -10.95 9.67 1.51
N GLY A 83 -10.80 8.34 1.39
CA GLY A 83 -11.34 7.53 0.30
C GLY A 83 -10.54 7.60 -1.00
N THR A 84 -9.36 8.26 -0.98
CA THR A 84 -8.38 8.14 -2.06
C THR A 84 -7.52 6.88 -1.88
N PHE A 85 -6.68 6.57 -2.85
CA PHE A 85 -5.80 5.41 -2.82
C PHE A 85 -4.36 5.84 -3.03
N SER A 86 -3.43 4.99 -2.62
CA SER A 86 -2.02 5.13 -2.94
C SER A 86 -1.43 3.76 -3.26
N TYR A 87 -0.40 3.73 -4.10
CA TYR A 87 0.35 2.51 -4.37
C TYR A 87 1.86 2.79 -4.45
N ALA A 88 2.66 1.75 -4.27
CA ALA A 88 4.12 1.84 -4.38
C ALA A 88 4.71 0.57 -4.99
N TYR A 89 5.86 0.71 -5.64
CA TYR A 89 6.69 -0.42 -6.06
C TYR A 89 7.46 -1.03 -4.89
N ASP A 90 7.98 -0.17 -4.02
CA ASP A 90 8.77 -0.54 -2.86
C ASP A 90 7.89 -0.48 -1.61
N SER A 91 7.70 -1.65 -1.02
CA SER A 91 6.99 -1.86 0.25
C SER A 91 7.62 -3.05 0.93
N TRP A 92 7.58 -3.10 2.26
CA TRP A 92 8.05 -4.28 2.98
C TRP A 92 6.99 -4.77 3.96
N LEU A 93 6.91 -6.09 4.13
CA LEU A 93 6.12 -6.68 5.19
C LEU A 93 6.91 -6.67 6.50
N THR A 94 6.22 -6.35 7.59
CA THR A 94 6.69 -6.55 8.96
C THR A 94 5.72 -7.44 9.70
N THR A 95 6.25 -8.47 10.37
CA THR A 95 5.48 -9.40 11.20
C THR A 95 5.85 -9.17 12.66
N VAL A 96 4.87 -8.90 13.51
CA VAL A 96 5.03 -8.78 14.96
C VAL A 96 4.91 -10.18 15.59
N SER A 97 5.75 -10.48 16.58
CA SER A 97 5.68 -11.74 17.32
C SER A 97 4.44 -11.80 18.21
N GLU A 98 3.94 -13.02 18.50
CA GLU A 98 2.75 -13.25 19.32
C GLU A 98 2.80 -12.56 20.70
N ASN A 99 3.99 -12.43 21.28
CA ASN A 99 4.20 -11.75 22.57
C ASN A 99 4.39 -10.22 22.45
N GLY A 100 4.27 -9.65 21.25
CA GLY A 100 4.37 -8.22 20.98
C GLY A 100 5.75 -7.59 21.14
N THR A 101 6.80 -8.37 21.43
CA THR A 101 8.13 -7.82 21.78
C THR A 101 9.10 -7.72 20.61
N LEU A 102 8.89 -8.51 19.56
CA LEU A 102 9.75 -8.53 18.38
C LEU A 102 8.95 -8.20 17.12
N ALA A 103 9.61 -7.58 16.16
CA ALA A 103 9.12 -7.43 14.81
C ALA A 103 10.20 -7.90 13.82
N SER A 104 9.81 -8.63 12.79
CA SER A 104 10.70 -9.06 11.71
C SER A 104 10.18 -8.57 10.38
N ASP A 105 11.02 -7.95 9.57
CA ASP A 105 10.65 -7.65 8.20
C ASP A 105 10.99 -8.79 7.23
N GLU A 106 10.50 -8.66 6.00
CA GLU A 106 10.72 -9.66 4.94
C GLU A 106 12.17 -9.79 4.47
N GLU A 107 13.03 -8.81 4.78
CA GLU A 107 14.48 -8.90 4.56
C GLU A 107 15.20 -9.65 5.70
N GLY A 108 14.47 -10.03 6.74
CA GLY A 108 14.98 -10.75 7.91
C GLY A 108 15.57 -9.84 8.98
N ARG A 109 15.41 -8.52 8.88
CA ARG A 109 15.82 -7.59 9.95
C ARG A 109 14.89 -7.78 11.14
N VAL A 110 15.47 -7.86 12.33
CA VAL A 110 14.75 -8.04 13.59
C VAL A 110 14.82 -6.77 14.40
N PHE A 111 13.69 -6.35 14.93
CA PHE A 111 13.53 -5.19 15.78
C PHE A 111 12.98 -5.60 17.14
N VAL A 112 13.42 -4.93 18.19
CA VAL A 112 12.94 -5.10 19.56
C VAL A 112 12.12 -3.89 19.95
N ARG A 113 10.96 -4.13 20.54
CA ARG A 113 10.10 -3.07 21.09
C ARG A 113 10.79 -2.38 22.25
N GLU A 114 10.79 -1.04 22.25
CA GLU A 114 11.21 -0.25 23.40
C GLU A 114 10.03 -0.05 24.37
N GLY A 115 10.32 -0.14 25.67
CA GLY A 115 9.31 0.01 26.72
C GLY A 115 8.49 -1.26 27.00
N SER A 116 7.52 -1.14 27.90
CA SER A 116 6.76 -2.28 28.45
C SER A 116 5.38 -2.50 27.84
N ASP A 117 5.00 -1.75 26.80
CA ASP A 117 3.66 -1.81 26.21
C ASP A 117 3.63 -2.84 25.07
N ALA A 118 3.81 -4.12 25.43
CA ALA A 118 3.75 -5.24 24.49
C ALA A 118 2.34 -5.47 23.91
N ASP A 119 1.31 -4.94 24.58
CA ASP A 119 -0.10 -5.15 24.22
C ASP A 119 -0.62 -4.12 23.19
N SER A 120 0.20 -3.18 22.73
CA SER A 120 -0.24 -2.11 21.81
C SER A 120 -0.24 -2.51 20.33
N GLY A 121 0.03 -3.78 19.99
CA GLY A 121 0.03 -4.29 18.62
C GLY A 121 1.30 -3.88 17.86
N TYR A 122 1.16 -3.23 16.70
CA TYR A 122 2.29 -2.71 15.91
C TYR A 122 2.76 -1.31 16.32
N PRO A 123 1.88 -0.34 16.65
CA PRO A 123 2.32 0.95 17.17
C PRO A 123 3.28 0.83 18.36
N GLY A 124 4.30 1.68 18.37
CA GLY A 124 5.39 1.67 19.34
C GLY A 124 6.74 2.01 18.71
N THR A 125 7.78 2.02 19.53
CA THR A 125 9.15 2.24 19.10
C THR A 125 9.86 0.89 18.96
N TRP A 126 10.52 0.68 17.83
CA TRP A 126 11.16 -0.57 17.45
C TRP A 126 12.61 -0.32 17.03
N THR A 127 13.56 -0.92 17.74
CA THR A 127 14.99 -0.71 17.50
C THR A 127 15.61 -1.97 16.91
N ALA A 128 16.32 -1.84 15.80
CA ALA A 128 16.98 -2.96 15.13
C ALA A 128 17.99 -3.63 16.06
N VAL A 129 17.97 -4.97 16.09
CA VAL A 129 18.90 -5.77 16.91
C VAL A 129 20.32 -5.70 16.36
N GLU A 130 20.44 -5.70 15.03
CA GLU A 130 21.71 -5.66 14.31
C GLU A 130 21.81 -4.38 13.51
N ALA A 131 23.05 -3.91 13.31
CA ALA A 131 23.29 -2.78 12.43
C ALA A 131 23.10 -3.17 10.97
N TYR A 132 22.49 -2.29 10.19
CA TYR A 132 22.26 -2.44 8.76
C TYR A 132 23.43 -1.85 7.95
N GLU A 133 24.04 -2.62 7.07
CA GLU A 133 25.06 -2.11 6.15
C GLU A 133 24.41 -1.49 4.91
N TYR A 134 24.66 -0.20 4.69
CA TYR A 134 24.24 0.51 3.48
C TYR A 134 25.37 1.40 2.98
N ASN A 135 25.73 1.24 1.70
CA ASN A 135 26.83 2.00 1.06
C ASN A 135 28.15 1.98 1.85
N GLY A 136 28.47 0.84 2.48
CA GLY A 136 29.70 0.67 3.27
C GLY A 136 29.69 1.33 4.65
N MET A 137 28.52 1.77 5.13
CA MET A 137 28.32 2.35 6.46
C MET A 137 27.30 1.53 7.24
N LEU A 138 27.56 1.31 8.52
CA LEU A 138 26.62 0.62 9.41
C LEU A 138 25.67 1.62 10.05
N TYR A 139 24.38 1.29 10.06
CA TYR A 139 23.32 2.10 10.65
C TYR A 139 22.58 1.31 11.74
N THR A 140 22.29 1.97 12.86
CA THR A 140 21.24 1.53 13.79
C THR A 140 19.93 2.16 13.34
N ILE A 141 18.90 1.33 13.12
CA ILE A 141 17.58 1.78 12.69
C ILE A 141 16.62 1.75 13.88
N THR A 142 15.93 2.86 14.11
CA THR A 142 14.82 2.96 15.07
C THR A 142 13.57 3.40 14.34
N ASN A 143 12.50 2.62 14.45
CA ASN A 143 11.21 2.96 13.85
C ASN A 143 10.23 3.40 14.95
N GLU A 144 9.66 4.58 14.82
CA GLU A 144 8.54 5.03 15.64
C GLU A 144 7.25 4.87 14.84
N ILE A 145 6.38 3.96 15.28
CA ILE A 145 5.13 3.62 14.59
C ILE A 145 3.96 4.18 15.39
N TYR A 146 3.14 5.01 14.76
CA TYR A 146 2.04 5.71 15.42
C TYR A 146 0.68 5.04 15.12
N PRO A 147 -0.31 5.14 16.01
CA PRO A 147 -1.63 4.51 15.83
C PRO A 147 -2.47 5.04 14.66
N ASP A 148 -2.10 6.17 14.07
CA ASP A 148 -2.81 6.85 12.98
C ASP A 148 -2.28 6.44 11.59
N ASN A 149 -1.74 5.21 11.47
CA ASN A 149 -1.18 4.66 10.24
C ASN A 149 0.07 5.39 9.70
N THR A 150 0.68 6.26 10.51
CA THR A 150 1.94 6.94 10.18
C THR A 150 3.10 6.45 11.05
N GLY A 151 4.32 6.84 10.69
CA GLY A 151 5.51 6.58 11.47
C GLY A 151 6.74 7.28 10.92
N VAL A 152 7.88 7.07 11.54
CA VAL A 152 9.19 7.51 11.04
C VAL A 152 10.25 6.44 11.25
N SER A 153 11.19 6.33 10.30
CA SER A 153 12.42 5.54 10.44
C SER A 153 13.60 6.47 10.66
N LEU A 154 14.33 6.26 11.75
CA LEU A 154 15.52 7.02 12.15
C LEU A 154 16.76 6.17 11.94
N TRP A 155 17.66 6.64 11.08
CA TRP A 155 18.89 5.94 10.72
C TRP A 155 20.06 6.68 11.36
N THR A 156 20.73 6.03 12.31
CA THR A 156 21.90 6.60 13.00
C THR A 156 23.14 5.84 12.58
N ASP A 157 24.09 6.53 11.96
CA ASP A 157 25.32 5.91 11.48
C ASP A 157 26.23 5.43 12.63
N GLN A 158 27.25 4.66 12.28
CA GLN A 158 28.26 4.15 13.21
C GLN A 158 29.07 5.25 13.95
N ASN A 159 28.99 6.51 13.53
CA ASN A 159 29.61 7.65 14.19
C ASN A 159 28.64 8.41 15.12
N GLY A 160 27.38 7.98 15.20
CA GLY A 160 26.33 8.61 16.00
C GLY A 160 25.63 9.78 15.31
N VAL A 161 25.75 9.92 13.99
CA VAL A 161 25.04 10.93 13.21
C VAL A 161 23.72 10.37 12.72
N THR A 162 22.62 11.00 13.12
CA THR A 162 21.26 10.63 12.67
C THR A 162 20.89 11.40 11.42
N GLU A 163 20.44 10.68 10.39
CA GLU A 163 19.90 11.25 9.16
C GLU A 163 18.55 11.95 9.40
N PRO A 164 18.09 12.81 8.47
CA PRO A 164 16.69 13.24 8.47
C PRO A 164 15.74 12.03 8.54
N PRO A 165 14.65 12.10 9.34
CA PRO A 165 13.73 10.98 9.47
C PRO A 165 13.06 10.63 8.14
N TRP A 166 12.97 9.33 7.85
CA TRP A 166 12.22 8.82 6.72
C TRP A 166 10.76 8.65 7.13
N GLU A 167 9.86 9.47 6.57
CA GLU A 167 8.42 9.36 6.87
C GLU A 167 7.87 8.02 6.36
N MET A 168 7.10 7.35 7.21
CA MET A 168 6.51 6.05 6.93
C MET A 168 4.99 6.09 6.97
N VAL A 169 4.38 5.16 6.23
CA VAL A 169 2.97 4.83 6.30
C VAL A 169 2.84 3.32 6.43
N TRP A 170 1.91 2.84 7.25
CA TRP A 170 1.73 1.41 7.50
C TRP A 170 0.26 0.98 7.52
N TYR A 171 -0.01 -0.27 7.13
CA TYR A 171 -1.35 -0.84 7.09
C TYR A 171 -1.41 -2.28 7.59
N PRO A 172 -2.45 -2.66 8.34
CA PRO A 172 -2.73 -4.07 8.63
C PRO A 172 -2.97 -4.84 7.34
N TYR A 173 -2.29 -5.98 7.20
CA TYR A 173 -2.43 -6.86 6.03
C TYR A 173 -3.02 -8.21 6.40
N LYS A 174 -2.47 -8.86 7.42
CA LYS A 174 -2.98 -10.10 8.03
C LYS A 174 -2.80 -10.01 9.53
N GLU A 175 -3.27 -11.02 10.27
CA GLU A 175 -2.99 -11.15 11.69
C GLU A 175 -1.48 -10.99 11.95
N ASP A 176 -1.14 -10.01 12.80
CA ASP A 176 0.21 -9.60 13.15
C ASP A 176 1.15 -9.22 12.00
N MET A 177 0.64 -9.02 10.79
CA MET A 177 1.41 -8.63 9.61
C MET A 177 0.97 -7.28 9.07
N TYR A 178 1.94 -6.43 8.78
CA TYR A 178 1.75 -5.05 8.37
C TYR A 178 2.56 -4.77 7.10
N ILE A 179 1.97 -4.07 6.13
CA ILE A 179 2.72 -3.54 4.98
C ILE A 179 3.17 -2.13 5.34
N ASN A 180 4.43 -1.84 5.07
CA ASN A 180 5.06 -0.55 5.31
C ASN A 180 5.54 0.07 4.00
N TYR A 181 5.51 1.40 3.99
CA TYR A 181 5.91 2.25 2.89
C TYR A 181 6.73 3.41 3.41
N TYR A 182 7.72 3.84 2.64
CA TYR A 182 8.18 5.22 2.76
C TYR A 182 7.20 6.14 2.05
N LYS A 183 6.81 7.22 2.69
CA LYS A 183 5.77 8.13 2.19
C LYS A 183 6.13 8.75 0.84
N GLU A 184 7.42 9.00 0.61
CA GLU A 184 7.91 9.53 -0.67
C GLU A 184 7.79 8.54 -1.84
N ALA A 185 7.67 7.24 -1.56
CA ALA A 185 7.50 6.20 -2.57
C ALA A 185 6.03 6.01 -2.99
N LEU A 186 5.08 6.66 -2.30
CA LEU A 186 3.67 6.54 -2.57
C LEU A 186 3.26 7.36 -3.79
N ILE A 187 2.66 6.70 -4.76
CA ILE A 187 1.97 7.30 -5.90
C ILE A 187 0.49 7.37 -5.54
N GLY A 188 -0.06 8.58 -5.48
CA GLY A 188 -1.48 8.78 -5.19
C GLY A 188 -2.34 8.41 -6.39
N PHE A 189 -3.53 7.84 -6.14
CA PHE A 189 -4.50 7.46 -7.16
C PHE A 189 -5.92 7.84 -6.70
N THR A 190 -6.59 8.66 -7.49
CA THR A 190 -7.94 9.16 -7.18
C THR A 190 -8.92 8.70 -8.24
N ILE A 191 -10.05 8.10 -7.83
CA ILE A 191 -11.16 7.81 -8.73
C ILE A 191 -12.09 9.03 -8.76
N LEU A 192 -12.25 9.61 -9.94
CA LEU A 192 -13.06 10.81 -10.18
C LEU A 192 -14.55 10.46 -10.37
N ASP A 193 -15.43 11.44 -10.21
CA ASP A 193 -16.90 11.29 -10.33
C ASP A 193 -17.37 10.75 -11.68
N ASN A 194 -16.58 10.94 -12.74
CA ASN A 194 -16.84 10.43 -14.08
C ASN A 194 -16.40 8.96 -14.29
N GLY A 195 -15.87 8.32 -13.24
CA GLY A 195 -15.38 6.94 -13.27
C GLY A 195 -13.96 6.75 -13.81
N THR A 196 -13.24 7.83 -14.15
CA THR A 196 -11.81 7.75 -14.53
C THR A 196 -10.91 7.83 -13.31
N GLY A 197 -9.73 7.21 -13.39
CA GLY A 197 -8.68 7.36 -12.39
C GLY A 197 -7.72 8.48 -12.76
N MET A 198 -7.10 9.11 -11.77
CA MET A 198 -6.01 10.06 -11.95
C MET A 198 -4.92 9.78 -10.93
N ASP A 199 -3.68 9.66 -11.39
CA ASP A 199 -2.53 9.50 -10.50
C ASP A 199 -1.90 10.84 -10.08
N SER A 200 -0.93 10.81 -9.15
CA SER A 200 -0.20 12.01 -8.72
C SER A 200 0.68 12.64 -9.79
N TYR A 201 0.89 11.97 -10.93
CA TYR A 201 1.55 12.53 -12.12
C TYR A 201 0.56 13.20 -13.10
N ASN A 202 -0.74 13.25 -12.74
CA ASN A 202 -1.84 13.73 -13.57
C ASN A 202 -2.11 12.90 -14.83
N LEU A 203 -1.72 11.62 -14.84
CA LEU A 203 -2.10 10.70 -15.90
C LEU A 203 -3.55 10.27 -15.69
N THR A 204 -4.35 10.32 -16.75
CA THR A 204 -5.75 9.89 -16.71
C THR A 204 -5.86 8.42 -17.10
N TYR A 205 -6.65 7.65 -16.34
CA TYR A 205 -6.85 6.22 -16.53
C TYR A 205 -8.33 5.87 -16.75
N THR A 206 -8.57 4.87 -17.58
CA THR A 206 -9.88 4.23 -17.75
C THR A 206 -9.85 2.81 -17.20
N LYS A 207 -10.91 2.44 -16.46
CA LYS A 207 -11.10 1.08 -15.95
C LYS A 207 -11.68 0.18 -17.05
N ALA A 208 -11.13 -1.03 -17.18
CA ALA A 208 -11.60 -2.07 -18.11
C ALA A 208 -12.80 -2.85 -17.58
#